data_AF-A0A136WG84-F1
#
_entry.id   AF-A0A136WG84-F1
#
_cell.length_a   1.000
_cell.length_b   1.000
_cell.length_c   1.000
_cell.angle_alpha   90.00
_cell.angle_beta   90.00
_cell.angle_gamma   90.00
#
_symmetry.space_group_name_H-M   'P 1'
#
loop_
_entity.id
_entity.type
_entity.pdbx_description
1 polymer ?
#
loop_
_entity_poly.entity_id
_entity_poly.type
_entity_poly.pdbx_seq_one_letter_code
_entity_poly.pdbx_strand_id
1 'polypeptide(L)'
;MTGQELVDFARSKLGTPYVYGMKGAIMTQANFNYLQRLYGKKLVWDSDEKKVGSVCVDCSGLISWATGKIFSSSQLFEYAIHKEPINTIKNAPVGALVWMRGHVGIFAGMKENVPYYIGADGSAYGVREVPLSKNNFTHWLLMDYILYKMEDDEMVEKGKIIIDGKEFQADMIRKDGVTYIKTRDIAELLGLKVGNKGSVPTLDKK
;
A
#
# COMPACT_ATOMS: atom_id res chain seq x y z
N MET A 1 -14.53 -1.23 -2.82
CA MET A 1 -13.82 -0.99 -1.55
C MET A 1 -12.66 -0.04 -1.78
N THR A 2 -12.24 0.71 -0.77
CA THR A 2 -11.04 1.54 -0.82
C THR A 2 -9.78 0.75 -0.43
N GLY A 3 -8.61 1.29 -0.75
CA GLY A 3 -7.33 0.73 -0.30
C GLY A 3 -7.22 0.68 1.23
N GLN A 4 -7.75 1.69 1.94
CA GLN A 4 -7.78 1.71 3.40
C GLN A 4 -8.69 0.61 3.96
N GLU A 5 -9.89 0.42 3.39
CA GLU A 5 -10.80 -0.66 3.77
C GLU A 5 -10.16 -2.05 3.58
N LEU A 6 -9.34 -2.22 2.54
CA LEU A 6 -8.61 -3.47 2.31
C LEU A 6 -7.56 -3.71 3.40
N VAL A 7 -6.81 -2.68 3.78
CA VAL A 7 -5.83 -2.75 4.87
C VAL A 7 -6.52 -3.04 6.21
N ASP A 8 -7.62 -2.35 6.52
CA ASP A 8 -8.36 -2.55 7.76
C ASP A 8 -8.96 -3.95 7.84
N PHE A 9 -9.50 -4.46 6.72
CA PHE A 9 -9.92 -5.84 6.61
C PHE A 9 -8.76 -6.79 6.91
N ALA A 10 -7.60 -6.60 6.27
CA ALA A 10 -6.46 -7.48 6.46
C ALA A 10 -5.91 -7.44 7.90
N ARG A 11 -5.91 -6.27 8.54
CA ARG A 11 -5.57 -6.11 9.98
C ARG A 11 -6.53 -6.89 10.88
N SER A 12 -7.83 -6.91 10.54
CA SER A 12 -8.81 -7.72 11.29
C SER A 12 -8.55 -9.24 11.19
N LYS A 13 -7.70 -9.68 10.26
CA LYS A 13 -7.36 -11.10 10.03
C LYS A 13 -5.99 -11.50 10.55
N LEU A 14 -5.25 -10.62 11.23
CA LEU A 14 -3.96 -10.96 11.82
C LEU A 14 -4.06 -12.22 12.68
N GLY A 15 -3.09 -13.13 12.53
CA GLY A 15 -3.07 -14.43 13.20
C GLY A 15 -3.89 -15.53 12.51
N THR A 16 -4.68 -15.22 11.48
CA THR A 16 -5.42 -16.25 10.72
C THR A 16 -4.43 -17.26 10.11
N PRO A 17 -4.59 -18.57 10.36
CA PRO A 17 -3.69 -19.59 9.83
C PRO A 17 -3.61 -19.60 8.31
N TYR A 18 -2.39 -19.82 7.80
CA TYR A 18 -2.17 -20.03 6.36
C TYR A 18 -2.33 -21.50 5.98
N VAL A 19 -3.06 -21.77 4.89
CA VAL A 19 -3.02 -23.06 4.17
C VAL A 19 -3.15 -22.78 2.67
N TYR A 20 -2.26 -23.36 1.86
CA TYR A 20 -2.21 -23.12 0.41
C TYR A 20 -3.53 -23.52 -0.27
N GLY A 21 -4.11 -22.60 -1.05
CA GLY A 21 -5.38 -22.79 -1.76
C GLY A 21 -6.62 -22.30 -1.02
N MET A 22 -6.53 -22.04 0.30
CA MET A 22 -7.66 -21.56 1.11
C MET A 22 -7.97 -20.08 0.87
N LYS A 23 -9.24 -19.70 1.01
CA LYS A 23 -9.75 -18.35 0.65
C LYS A 23 -10.65 -17.77 1.74
N GLY A 24 -10.20 -17.82 2.99
CA GLY A 24 -10.93 -17.20 4.10
C GLY A 24 -12.18 -17.98 4.50
N ALA A 25 -12.02 -19.30 4.66
CA ALA A 25 -13.11 -20.20 5.05
C ALA A 25 -12.63 -21.19 6.11
N ILE A 26 -13.56 -21.77 6.86
CA ILE A 26 -13.26 -22.86 7.78
C ILE A 26 -12.72 -24.04 6.96
N MET A 27 -11.51 -24.50 7.30
CA MET A 27 -10.93 -25.68 6.66
C MET A 27 -11.57 -26.94 7.24
N THR A 28 -12.26 -27.71 6.42
CA THR A 28 -12.74 -29.05 6.80
C THR A 28 -11.69 -30.10 6.50
N GLN A 29 -11.84 -31.30 7.07
CA GLN A 29 -11.00 -32.44 6.71
C GLN A 29 -11.04 -32.75 5.21
N ALA A 30 -12.22 -32.64 4.60
CA ALA A 30 -12.39 -32.83 3.16
C ALA A 30 -11.62 -31.78 2.35
N ASN A 31 -11.64 -30.51 2.77
CA ASN A 31 -10.86 -29.44 2.15
C ASN A 31 -9.36 -29.72 2.24
N PHE A 32 -8.86 -30.09 3.43
CA PHE A 32 -7.44 -30.43 3.63
C PHE A 32 -7.01 -31.58 2.71
N ASN A 33 -7.73 -32.70 2.73
CA ASN A 33 -7.44 -33.86 1.88
C ASN A 33 -7.47 -33.50 0.38
N TYR A 34 -8.45 -32.69 -0.03
CA TYR A 34 -8.58 -32.22 -1.41
C TYR A 34 -7.37 -31.36 -1.82
N LEU A 35 -7.03 -30.35 -1.02
CA LEU A 35 -5.92 -29.43 -1.29
C LEU A 35 -4.58 -30.15 -1.29
N GLN A 36 -4.35 -31.08 -0.34
CA GLN A 36 -3.12 -31.85 -0.29
C GLN A 36 -2.99 -32.79 -1.49
N ARG A 37 -4.08 -33.39 -1.97
CA ARG A 37 -4.06 -34.20 -3.20
C ARG A 37 -3.79 -33.35 -4.44
N LEU A 38 -4.36 -32.14 -4.51
CA LEU A 38 -4.23 -31.26 -5.67
C LEU A 38 -2.84 -30.62 -5.77
N TYR A 39 -2.29 -30.14 -4.66
CA TYR A 39 -1.06 -29.34 -4.63
C TYR A 39 0.15 -30.10 -4.06
N GLY A 40 -0.08 -31.27 -3.46
CA GLY A 40 0.96 -32.10 -2.87
C GLY A 40 1.47 -31.60 -1.51
N LYS A 41 2.19 -32.48 -0.82
CA LYS A 41 2.73 -32.24 0.53
C LYS A 41 3.78 -31.14 0.63
N LYS A 42 4.29 -30.65 -0.51
CA LYS A 42 5.26 -29.54 -0.55
C LYS A 42 4.59 -28.17 -0.37
N LEU A 43 3.30 -28.06 -0.70
CA LEU A 43 2.52 -26.83 -0.59
C LEU A 43 1.47 -26.90 0.52
N VAL A 44 0.93 -28.09 0.80
CA VAL A 44 -0.04 -28.34 1.88
C VAL A 44 0.55 -29.41 2.79
N TRP A 45 1.17 -28.98 3.88
CA TRP A 45 2.00 -29.86 4.72
C TRP A 45 1.12 -30.75 5.58
N ASP A 46 1.63 -31.92 6.00
CA ASP A 46 0.89 -32.80 6.92
C ASP A 46 0.56 -32.07 8.23
N SER A 47 1.45 -31.17 8.67
CA SER A 47 1.22 -30.34 9.85
C SER A 47 0.13 -29.28 9.69
N ASP A 48 -0.37 -29.04 8.48
CA ASP A 48 -1.52 -28.16 8.25
C ASP A 48 -2.84 -28.81 8.68
N GLU A 49 -2.91 -30.14 8.77
CA GLU A 49 -4.12 -30.86 9.20
C GLU A 49 -4.62 -30.40 10.57
N LYS A 50 -3.72 -30.03 11.48
CA LYS A 50 -4.06 -29.49 12.82
C LYS A 50 -4.86 -28.17 12.76
N LYS A 51 -4.94 -27.52 11.61
CA LYS A 51 -5.70 -26.28 11.38
C LYS A 51 -7.13 -26.55 10.92
N VAL A 52 -7.53 -27.82 10.72
CA VAL A 52 -8.92 -28.19 10.47
C VAL A 52 -9.82 -27.64 11.58
N GLY A 53 -10.97 -27.09 11.20
CA GLY A 53 -11.89 -26.39 12.10
C GLY A 53 -11.58 -24.90 12.28
N SER A 54 -10.39 -24.44 11.88
CA SER A 54 -10.05 -23.01 11.89
C SER A 54 -10.32 -22.36 10.53
N VAL A 55 -10.58 -21.05 10.54
CA VAL A 55 -10.59 -20.26 9.31
C VAL A 55 -9.16 -20.21 8.76
N CYS A 56 -8.96 -20.61 7.51
CA CYS A 56 -7.65 -20.63 6.85
C CYS A 56 -7.67 -19.81 5.56
N VAL A 57 -6.51 -19.31 5.15
CA VAL A 57 -6.36 -18.45 3.98
C VAL A 57 -4.97 -18.56 3.34
N ASP A 58 -4.84 -18.39 2.03
CA ASP A 58 -3.55 -18.20 1.35
C ASP A 58 -3.31 -16.72 0.99
N CYS A 59 -2.15 -16.40 0.41
CA CYS A 59 -1.77 -15.02 0.10
C CYS A 59 -2.79 -14.29 -0.80
N SER A 60 -3.11 -14.88 -1.96
CA SER A 60 -4.16 -14.36 -2.85
C SER A 60 -5.57 -14.54 -2.28
N GLY A 61 -5.77 -15.54 -1.44
CA GLY A 61 -7.02 -15.83 -0.76
C GLY A 61 -7.40 -14.72 0.22
N LEU A 62 -6.42 -14.04 0.83
CA LEU A 62 -6.68 -12.88 1.70
C LEU A 62 -7.30 -11.73 0.91
N ILE A 63 -6.76 -11.45 -0.28
CA ILE A 63 -7.32 -10.45 -1.22
C ILE A 63 -8.70 -10.90 -1.70
N SER A 64 -8.84 -12.18 -2.04
CA SER A 64 -10.12 -12.75 -2.51
C SER A 64 -11.20 -12.64 -1.43
N TRP A 65 -10.85 -12.87 -0.18
CA TRP A 65 -11.76 -12.80 0.96
C TRP A 65 -12.27 -11.37 1.19
N ALA A 66 -11.40 -10.37 1.02
CA ALA A 66 -11.77 -8.97 1.18
C ALA A 66 -12.62 -8.44 0.01
N THR A 67 -12.28 -8.84 -1.22
CA THR A 67 -12.78 -8.21 -2.45
C THR A 67 -13.89 -9.00 -3.15
N GLY A 68 -14.04 -10.29 -2.83
CA GLY A 68 -14.88 -11.23 -3.56
C GLY A 68 -14.34 -11.63 -4.94
N LYS A 69 -13.15 -11.17 -5.33
CA LYS A 69 -12.52 -11.49 -6.62
C LYS A 69 -11.55 -12.65 -6.46
N ILE A 70 -11.80 -13.75 -7.17
CA ILE A 70 -10.97 -14.96 -7.08
C ILE A 70 -9.89 -14.92 -8.16
N PHE A 71 -8.69 -14.51 -7.76
CA PHE A 71 -7.51 -14.51 -8.62
C PHE A 71 -6.33 -15.16 -7.91
N SER A 72 -5.50 -15.89 -8.65
CA SER A 72 -4.18 -16.30 -8.17
C SER A 72 -3.22 -15.12 -8.09
N SER A 73 -2.11 -15.27 -7.36
CA SER A 73 -1.03 -14.26 -7.34
C SER A 73 -0.55 -13.89 -8.75
N SER A 74 -0.43 -14.86 -9.68
CA SER A 74 -0.04 -14.59 -11.06
C SER A 74 -1.09 -13.78 -11.83
N GLN A 75 -2.38 -14.10 -11.66
CA GLN A 75 -3.48 -13.36 -12.30
C GLN A 75 -3.61 -11.94 -11.74
N LEU A 76 -3.38 -11.73 -10.44
CA LEU A 76 -3.34 -10.39 -9.86
C LEU A 76 -2.25 -9.54 -10.52
N PHE A 77 -1.06 -10.11 -10.75
CA PHE A 77 -0.01 -9.42 -11.50
C PHE A 77 -0.37 -9.19 -12.96
N GLU A 78 -1.03 -10.14 -13.61
CA GLU A 78 -1.45 -10.02 -15.01
C GLU A 78 -2.48 -8.90 -15.20
N TYR A 79 -3.53 -8.88 -14.38
CA TYR A 79 -4.68 -7.98 -14.49
C TYR A 79 -4.49 -6.61 -13.82
N ALA A 80 -3.39 -6.41 -13.10
CA ALA A 80 -3.08 -5.10 -12.53
C ALA A 80 -3.02 -4.02 -13.63
N ILE A 81 -3.76 -2.93 -13.41
CA ILE A 81 -3.82 -1.78 -14.32
C ILE A 81 -2.56 -0.92 -14.24
N HIS A 82 -1.86 -0.97 -13.10
CA HIS A 82 -0.54 -0.38 -12.92
C HIS A 82 0.39 -1.38 -12.24
N LYS A 83 1.64 -1.41 -12.69
CA LYS A 83 2.70 -2.30 -12.21
C LYS A 83 3.98 -1.48 -12.12
N GLU A 84 4.48 -1.30 -10.93
CA GLU A 84 5.61 -0.42 -10.68
C GLU A 84 6.68 -1.17 -9.88
N PRO A 85 7.98 -0.86 -10.10
CA PRO A 85 9.06 -1.50 -9.37
C PRO A 85 8.94 -1.31 -7.85
N ILE A 86 9.30 -2.32 -7.05
CA ILE A 86 9.17 -2.24 -5.58
C ILE A 86 10.01 -1.10 -4.97
N ASN A 87 11.09 -0.69 -5.62
CA ASN A 87 11.95 0.39 -5.12
C ASN A 87 11.27 1.77 -5.18
N THR A 88 10.11 1.88 -5.85
CA THR A 88 9.27 3.09 -5.85
C THR A 88 8.11 3.01 -4.85
N ILE A 89 8.10 2.03 -3.92
CA ILE A 89 7.00 1.81 -2.96
C ILE A 89 6.58 3.05 -2.17
N LYS A 90 7.48 4.02 -1.95
CA LYS A 90 7.16 5.30 -1.30
C LYS A 90 6.08 6.11 -2.02
N ASN A 91 5.86 5.85 -3.31
CA ASN A 91 4.83 6.50 -4.13
C ASN A 91 3.54 5.66 -4.21
N ALA A 92 3.53 4.44 -3.65
CA ALA A 92 2.39 3.55 -3.73
C ALA A 92 1.30 3.99 -2.74
N PRO A 93 0.03 4.05 -3.15
CA PRO A 93 -1.07 4.34 -2.24
C PRO A 93 -1.28 3.19 -1.25
N VAL A 94 -1.78 3.51 -0.05
CA VAL A 94 -2.21 2.49 0.93
C VAL A 94 -3.22 1.54 0.29
N GLY A 95 -3.03 0.24 0.50
CA GLY A 95 -3.84 -0.81 -0.11
C GLY A 95 -3.36 -1.28 -1.48
N ALA A 96 -2.32 -0.67 -2.07
CA ALA A 96 -1.65 -1.24 -3.23
C ALA A 96 -1.19 -2.67 -2.93
N LEU A 97 -1.25 -3.57 -3.90
CA LEU A 97 -0.74 -4.93 -3.69
C LEU A 97 0.78 -4.92 -3.85
N VAL A 98 1.50 -5.66 -3.02
CA VAL A 98 2.94 -5.91 -3.20
C VAL A 98 3.14 -7.34 -3.70
N TRP A 99 4.00 -7.53 -4.68
CA TRP A 99 4.03 -8.79 -5.44
C TRP A 99 5.45 -9.25 -5.77
N MET A 100 5.65 -10.56 -5.69
CA MET A 100 6.76 -11.31 -6.29
C MET A 100 6.22 -12.60 -6.87
N ARG A 101 7.00 -13.28 -7.72
CA ARG A 101 6.56 -14.54 -8.31
C ARG A 101 6.14 -15.55 -7.22
N GLY A 102 4.85 -15.90 -7.22
CA GLY A 102 4.25 -16.87 -6.31
C GLY A 102 3.73 -16.30 -4.98
N HIS A 103 3.82 -14.98 -4.75
CA HIS A 103 3.37 -14.37 -3.49
C HIS A 103 2.82 -12.96 -3.68
N VAL A 104 1.85 -12.58 -2.85
CA VAL A 104 1.22 -11.26 -2.86
C VAL A 104 0.88 -10.83 -1.43
N GLY A 105 1.00 -9.53 -1.15
CA GLY A 105 0.57 -8.89 0.09
C GLY A 105 -0.11 -7.55 -0.19
N ILE A 106 -0.47 -6.83 0.87
CA ILE A 106 -1.15 -5.53 0.82
C ILE A 106 -0.24 -4.50 1.48
N PHE A 107 0.15 -3.45 0.77
CA PHE A 107 0.89 -2.34 1.33
C PHE A 107 0.05 -1.61 2.39
N ALA A 108 0.57 -1.54 3.61
CA ALA A 108 -0.14 -1.03 4.78
C ALA A 108 0.28 0.40 5.18
N GLY A 109 1.15 1.02 4.38
CA GLY A 109 1.70 2.37 4.59
C GLY A 109 3.11 2.37 5.18
N MET A 110 3.59 3.58 5.45
CA MET A 110 4.90 3.86 6.04
C MET A 110 4.79 4.03 7.56
N LYS A 111 5.73 3.45 8.32
CA LYS A 111 5.91 3.70 9.76
C LYS A 111 7.36 4.12 9.98
N GLU A 112 7.60 5.35 10.42
CA GLU A 112 8.97 5.87 10.63
C GLU A 112 9.89 5.67 9.40
N ASN A 113 9.39 5.97 8.20
CA ASN A 113 10.07 5.72 6.90
C ASN A 113 10.33 4.25 6.54
N VAL A 114 9.78 3.29 7.28
CA VAL A 114 9.82 1.86 6.94
C VAL A 114 8.50 1.46 6.27
N PRO A 115 8.50 0.89 5.05
CA PRO A 115 7.30 0.38 4.42
C PRO A 115 6.84 -0.93 5.07
N TYR A 116 5.56 -1.04 5.38
CA TYR A 116 4.95 -2.26 5.92
C TYR A 116 3.95 -2.87 4.94
N TYR A 117 3.78 -4.19 5.02
CA TYR A 117 2.72 -4.90 4.33
C TYR A 117 2.01 -5.88 5.27
N ILE A 118 0.79 -6.24 4.88
CA ILE A 118 0.01 -7.32 5.49
C ILE A 118 -0.12 -8.45 4.46
N GLY A 119 0.23 -9.67 4.86
CA GLY A 119 0.20 -10.83 3.97
C GLY A 119 -0.02 -12.12 4.72
N ALA A 120 -0.58 -13.11 4.03
CA ALA A 120 -0.62 -14.50 4.51
C ALA A 120 0.66 -15.21 4.03
N ASP A 121 1.66 -15.27 4.90
CA ASP A 121 3.07 -15.51 4.52
C ASP A 121 3.51 -16.97 4.67
N GLY A 122 2.63 -17.91 4.38
CA GLY A 122 2.93 -19.33 4.48
C GLY A 122 2.60 -19.95 5.84
N SER A 123 2.62 -21.29 5.85
CA SER A 123 2.04 -22.13 6.92
C SER A 123 2.57 -21.82 8.33
N ALA A 124 3.84 -21.43 8.44
CA ALA A 124 4.51 -21.15 9.71
C ALA A 124 4.08 -19.81 10.34
N TYR A 125 3.53 -18.88 9.56
CA TYR A 125 3.30 -17.50 9.99
C TYR A 125 1.83 -17.12 10.01
N GLY A 126 1.03 -17.55 9.03
CA GLY A 126 -0.33 -17.06 8.87
C GLY A 126 -0.36 -15.61 8.36
N VAL A 127 -1.46 -14.91 8.64
CA VAL A 127 -1.62 -13.49 8.33
C VAL A 127 -0.85 -12.64 9.34
N ARG A 128 0.06 -11.78 8.86
CA ARG A 128 0.88 -10.89 9.70
C ARG A 128 1.10 -9.54 9.04
N GLU A 129 1.37 -8.51 9.85
CA GLU A 129 1.83 -7.19 9.42
C GLU A 129 3.31 -7.05 9.75
N VAL A 130 4.16 -6.90 8.74
CA VAL A 130 5.62 -6.87 8.91
C VAL A 130 6.28 -5.87 7.96
N PRO A 131 7.53 -5.44 8.23
CA PRO A 131 8.29 -4.63 7.27
C PRO A 131 8.41 -5.34 5.92
N LEU A 132 8.36 -4.57 4.85
CA LEU A 132 8.46 -5.07 3.47
C LEU A 132 9.76 -5.86 3.22
N SER A 133 10.83 -5.53 3.95
CA SER A 133 12.12 -6.24 3.95
C SER A 133 12.06 -7.69 4.45
N LYS A 134 10.93 -8.15 5.00
CA LYS A 134 10.72 -9.57 5.36
C LYS A 134 10.35 -10.44 4.15
N ASN A 135 10.20 -9.86 2.97
CA ASN A 135 9.99 -10.57 1.71
C ASN A 135 10.79 -9.90 0.58
N ASN A 136 10.89 -10.58 -0.56
CA ASN A 136 11.61 -10.10 -1.74
C ASN A 136 10.64 -9.64 -2.84
N PHE A 137 9.62 -8.85 -2.46
CA PHE A 137 8.68 -8.26 -3.41
C PHE A 137 9.44 -7.53 -4.52
N THR A 138 8.96 -7.63 -5.75
CA THR A 138 9.61 -7.02 -6.93
C THR A 138 8.80 -5.89 -7.52
N HIS A 139 7.47 -5.89 -7.29
CA HIS A 139 6.56 -4.88 -7.79
C HIS A 139 5.52 -4.49 -6.75
N TRP A 140 4.93 -3.30 -6.91
CA TRP A 140 3.62 -2.99 -6.37
C TRP A 140 2.62 -2.79 -7.51
N LEU A 141 1.34 -3.05 -7.22
CA LEU A 141 0.28 -3.20 -8.21
C LEU A 141 -0.96 -2.41 -7.79
N LEU A 142 -1.66 -1.84 -8.76
CA LEU A 142 -3.01 -1.29 -8.59
C LEU A 142 -4.03 -2.14 -9.36
N MET A 143 -5.18 -2.36 -8.73
CA MET A 143 -6.32 -3.07 -9.32
C MET A 143 -7.44 -2.09 -9.64
N ASP A 144 -8.12 -2.27 -10.77
CA ASP A 144 -9.26 -1.43 -11.22
C ASP A 144 -10.46 -1.44 -10.26
N TYR A 145 -10.61 -2.51 -9.46
CA TYR A 145 -11.71 -2.68 -8.51
C TYR A 145 -11.40 -2.19 -7.09
N ILE A 146 -10.23 -1.58 -6.84
CA ILE A 146 -9.86 -0.95 -5.57
C ILE A 146 -9.76 0.56 -5.76
N LEU A 147 -10.44 1.32 -4.91
CA LEU A 147 -10.39 2.78 -4.92
C LEU A 147 -9.18 3.26 -4.10
N TYR A 148 -8.16 3.78 -4.78
CA TYR A 148 -6.95 4.30 -4.14
C TYR A 148 -7.08 5.79 -3.89
N LYS A 149 -6.74 6.22 -2.68
CA LYS A 149 -6.40 7.61 -2.42
C LYS A 149 -4.92 7.77 -2.76
N MET A 150 -4.63 8.37 -3.89
CA MET A 150 -3.30 8.90 -4.13
C MET A 150 -3.17 10.07 -3.15
N GLU A 151 -2.17 10.03 -2.26
CA GLU A 151 -1.72 11.29 -1.67
C GLU A 151 -1.32 12.15 -2.85
N ASP A 152 -1.90 13.35 -2.97
CA ASP A 152 -1.43 14.33 -3.95
C ASP A 152 0.07 14.47 -3.67
N ASP A 153 0.90 13.88 -4.54
CA ASP A 153 2.33 14.12 -4.54
C ASP A 153 2.47 15.64 -4.38
N GLU A 154 3.32 16.10 -3.48
CA GLU A 154 3.68 17.52 -3.37
C GLU A 154 4.31 17.96 -4.70
N MET A 155 3.47 18.21 -5.69
CA MET A 155 3.82 18.60 -7.04
C MET A 155 3.99 20.11 -6.96
N VAL A 156 5.20 20.57 -7.26
CA VAL A 156 5.43 21.99 -7.50
C VAL A 156 4.70 22.33 -8.81
N GLU A 157 3.51 22.87 -8.69
CA GLU A 157 2.70 23.32 -9.81
C GLU A 157 2.89 24.83 -10.03
N LYS A 158 2.96 25.24 -11.29
CA LYS A 158 2.88 26.67 -11.63
C LYS A 158 1.43 27.13 -11.53
N GLY A 159 1.16 28.02 -10.60
CA GLY A 159 -0.15 28.62 -10.40
C GLY A 159 -0.11 30.14 -10.42
N LYS A 160 -1.29 30.74 -10.28
CA LYS A 160 -1.44 32.20 -10.19
C LYS A 160 -1.70 32.61 -8.75
N ILE A 161 -1.00 33.63 -8.28
CA ILE A 161 -1.29 34.36 -7.03
C ILE A 161 -1.78 35.76 -7.37
N ILE A 162 -2.77 36.26 -6.61
CA ILE A 162 -3.28 37.62 -6.73
C ILE A 162 -2.78 38.43 -5.54
N ILE A 163 -2.02 39.49 -5.80
CA ILE A 163 -1.53 40.43 -4.79
C ILE A 163 -1.98 41.83 -5.21
N ASP A 164 -2.70 42.53 -4.33
CA ASP A 164 -3.26 43.86 -4.60
C ASP A 164 -4.03 43.95 -5.94
N GLY A 165 -4.77 42.89 -6.28
CA GLY A 165 -5.55 42.80 -7.52
C GLY A 165 -4.75 42.48 -8.79
N LYS A 166 -3.44 42.25 -8.69
CA LYS A 166 -2.57 41.86 -9.83
C LYS A 166 -2.21 40.39 -9.77
N GLU A 167 -2.27 39.71 -10.92
CA GLU A 167 -1.91 38.29 -11.06
C GLU A 167 -0.41 38.11 -11.29
N PHE A 168 0.19 37.15 -10.60
CA PHE A 168 1.58 36.74 -10.76
C PHE A 168 1.69 35.22 -10.85
N GLN A 169 2.69 34.73 -11.58
CA GLN A 169 3.01 33.29 -11.63
C GLN A 169 3.88 32.92 -10.42
N ALA A 170 3.55 31.82 -9.75
CA ALA A 170 4.34 31.29 -8.63
C ALA A 170 4.37 29.76 -8.65
N ASP A 171 5.45 29.21 -8.15
CA ASP A 171 5.56 27.78 -7.84
C ASP A 171 4.79 27.50 -6.55
N MET A 172 3.83 26.56 -6.60
CA MET A 172 2.92 26.25 -5.49
C MET A 172 2.93 24.76 -5.19
N ILE A 173 2.83 24.39 -3.92
CA ILE A 173 2.55 23.02 -3.49
C ILE A 173 1.15 23.02 -2.88
N ARG A 174 0.27 22.12 -3.32
CA ARG A 174 -1.05 21.91 -2.70
C ARG A 174 -1.04 20.60 -1.95
N LYS A 175 -1.42 20.64 -0.67
CA LYS A 175 -1.48 19.47 0.19
C LYS A 175 -2.55 19.66 1.26
N ASP A 176 -3.42 18.67 1.44
CA ASP A 176 -4.49 18.68 2.44
C ASP A 176 -5.38 19.93 2.42
N GLY A 177 -5.64 20.49 1.22
CA GLY A 177 -6.39 21.73 1.06
C GLY A 177 -5.62 23.01 1.43
N VAL A 178 -4.35 22.89 1.85
CA VAL A 178 -3.43 23.99 2.12
C VAL A 178 -2.54 24.23 0.91
N THR A 179 -2.32 25.51 0.57
CA THR A 179 -1.40 25.92 -0.50
C THR A 179 -0.14 26.54 0.10
N TYR A 180 1.00 25.94 -0.20
CA TYR A 180 2.32 26.40 0.21
C TYR A 180 2.99 27.10 -0.96
N ILE A 181 3.62 28.25 -0.69
CA ILE A 181 4.29 29.08 -1.69
C ILE A 181 5.67 29.42 -1.15
N LYS A 182 6.69 29.44 -2.02
CA LYS A 182 8.05 29.82 -1.61
C LYS A 182 8.04 31.25 -1.07
N THR A 183 8.58 31.43 0.13
CA THR A 183 8.66 32.74 0.80
C THR A 183 9.40 33.78 -0.05
N ARG A 184 10.38 33.37 -0.87
CA ARG A 184 11.12 34.26 -1.78
C ARG A 184 10.24 34.84 -2.88
N ASP A 185 9.38 34.03 -3.48
CA ASP A 185 8.50 34.45 -4.57
C ASP A 185 7.52 35.51 -4.05
N ILE A 186 6.94 35.29 -2.85
CA ILE A 186 6.08 36.29 -2.21
C ILE A 186 6.86 37.54 -1.80
N ALA A 187 8.05 37.38 -1.22
CA ALA A 187 8.84 38.51 -0.75
C ALA A 187 9.29 39.42 -1.89
N GLU A 188 9.68 38.86 -3.04
CA GLU A 188 10.03 39.66 -4.22
C GLU A 188 8.84 40.52 -4.68
N LEU A 189 7.66 39.92 -4.78
CA LEU A 189 6.42 40.60 -5.19
C LEU A 189 5.99 41.70 -4.20
N LEU A 190 6.21 41.48 -2.91
CA LEU A 190 5.87 42.44 -1.85
C LEU A 190 6.97 43.47 -1.56
N GLY A 191 8.08 43.47 -2.33
CA GLY A 191 9.20 44.38 -2.08
C GLY A 191 9.90 44.13 -0.74
N LEU A 192 9.89 42.88 -0.27
CA LEU A 192 10.54 42.45 0.95
C LEU A 192 11.89 41.77 0.64
N LYS A 193 12.81 41.86 1.59
CA LYS A 193 14.08 41.16 1.61
C LYS A 193 13.94 39.93 2.50
N VAL A 194 14.26 38.76 1.95
CA VAL A 194 14.33 37.52 2.74
C VAL A 194 15.74 37.37 3.31
N GLY A 195 15.84 37.28 4.62
CA GLY A 195 17.07 36.99 5.36
C GLY A 195 16.94 35.74 6.23
N ASN A 196 17.93 35.52 7.10
CA ASN A 196 17.87 34.48 8.13
C ASN A 196 18.58 34.91 9.41
N LYS A 197 18.18 34.29 10.53
CA LYS A 197 18.88 34.33 11.82
C LYS A 197 19.01 32.90 12.32
N GLY A 198 20.07 32.21 11.89
CA GLY A 198 20.21 30.77 12.06
C GLY A 198 19.20 30.01 11.19
N SER A 199 18.39 29.14 11.80
CA SER A 199 17.32 28.39 11.11
C SER A 199 16.02 29.19 10.94
N VAL A 200 15.94 30.42 11.49
CA VAL A 200 14.73 31.25 11.45
C VAL A 200 14.79 32.19 10.24
N PRO A 201 13.87 32.09 9.27
CA PRO A 201 13.77 33.05 8.17
C PRO A 201 13.35 34.44 8.68
N THR A 202 13.90 35.51 8.11
CA THR A 202 13.48 36.90 8.39
C THR A 202 12.92 37.56 7.13
N LEU A 203 11.97 38.47 7.31
CA LEU A 203 11.37 39.28 6.25
C LEU A 203 11.49 40.75 6.64
N ASP A 204 12.28 41.50 5.87
CA ASP A 204 12.54 42.91 6.10
C ASP A 204 12.04 43.73 4.91
N LYS A 205 11.68 45.00 5.10
CA LYS A 205 11.38 45.88 3.96
C LYS A 205 12.68 46.11 3.16
N LYS A 206 12.59 46.08 1.83
CA LYS A 206 13.69 46.57 0.98
C LYS A 206 13.90 48.06 1.17
#